data_AF-A0A948XS48-F1
#
_entry.id   AF-A0A948XS48-F1
#
_cell.length_a   1.000
_cell.length_b   1.000
_cell.length_c   1.000
_cell.angle_alpha   90.00
_cell.angle_beta   90.00
_cell.angle_gamma   90.00
#
_symmetry.space_group_name_H-M   'P 1'
#
loop_
_entity.id
_entity.type
_entity.pdbx_description
1 polymer ?
#
loop_
_entity_poly.entity_id
_entity_poly.type
_entity_poly.pdbx_seq_one_letter_code
_entity_poly.pdbx_strand_id
1 'polypeptide(L)'
;MTPAARLAAAASVLDSIAQGRAPAEVVIKAWGAANRYAGSGDRRAVAERVYQVLRARGRLVAAMGGREDGRALVVGALAFLDNLSLEEIEALHSGEGYGPRPLSKQERARIAAGEGDLPETAADLPAFVV
;
A
#
# COMPACT_ATOMS: atom_id res chain seq x y z
N MET A 1 -9.78 -6.01 13.98
CA MET A 1 -8.65 -6.51 13.16
C MET A 1 -7.35 -5.84 13.63
N THR A 2 -6.21 -6.53 13.65
CA THR A 2 -4.93 -5.89 13.98
C THR A 2 -4.50 -4.92 12.88
N PRO A 3 -3.68 -3.89 13.18
CA PRO A 3 -3.13 -2.99 12.15
C PRO A 3 -2.42 -3.76 11.03
N ALA A 4 -1.58 -4.74 11.37
CA ALA A 4 -0.91 -5.60 10.40
C ALA A 4 -1.90 -6.34 9.48
N ALA A 5 -2.97 -6.91 10.02
CA ALA A 5 -3.97 -7.59 9.21
C ALA A 5 -4.68 -6.63 8.24
N ARG A 6 -4.96 -5.39 8.65
CA ARG A 6 -5.55 -4.36 7.76
C ARG A 6 -4.63 -4.05 6.57
N LEU A 7 -3.31 -4.04 6.77
CA LEU A 7 -2.35 -3.86 5.68
C LEU A 7 -2.39 -5.01 4.67
N ALA A 8 -2.43 -6.25 5.16
CA ALA A 8 -2.56 -7.43 4.31
C ALA A 8 -3.88 -7.40 3.50
N ALA A 9 -4.98 -6.99 4.13
CA ALA A 9 -6.26 -6.82 3.44
C ALA A 9 -6.21 -5.72 2.37
N ALA A 10 -5.61 -4.57 2.68
CA ALA A 10 -5.45 -3.48 1.71
C ALA A 10 -4.62 -3.93 0.50
N ALA A 11 -3.53 -4.67 0.71
CA ALA A 11 -2.72 -5.23 -0.37
C ALA A 11 -3.56 -6.16 -1.28
N SER A 12 -4.32 -7.08 -0.69
CA SER A 12 -5.20 -7.99 -1.44
C SER A 12 -6.30 -7.26 -2.23
N VAL A 13 -6.86 -6.18 -1.68
CA VAL A 13 -7.83 -5.33 -2.38
C VAL A 13 -7.18 -4.61 -3.56
N LEU A 14 -5.98 -4.07 -3.38
CA LEU A 14 -5.22 -3.42 -4.46
C LEU A 14 -4.89 -4.39 -5.60
N ASP A 15 -4.46 -5.62 -5.27
CA ASP A 15 -4.24 -6.68 -6.26
C ASP A 15 -5.53 -7.00 -7.03
N SER A 16 -6.66 -7.08 -6.33
CA SER A 16 -7.97 -7.34 -6.94
C SER A 16 -8.40 -6.21 -7.88
N ILE A 17 -8.10 -4.95 -7.52
CA ILE A 17 -8.35 -3.78 -8.37
C ILE A 17 -7.47 -3.83 -9.61
N ALA A 18 -6.18 -4.14 -9.46
CA ALA A 18 -5.23 -4.19 -10.57
C ALA A 18 -5.55 -5.31 -11.59
N GLN A 19 -6.07 -6.44 -11.13
CA GLN A 19 -6.43 -7.58 -11.99
C GLN A 19 -7.82 -7.45 -12.62
N GLY A 20 -8.69 -6.64 -12.02
CA GLY A 20 -10.08 -6.47 -12.43
C GLY A 20 -10.30 -5.29 -13.38
N ARG A 21 -11.55 -5.14 -13.82
CA ARG A 21 -12.07 -3.94 -14.52
C ARG A 21 -13.07 -3.15 -13.69
N ALA A 22 -13.40 -3.65 -12.50
CA ALA A 22 -14.38 -3.01 -11.63
C ALA A 22 -13.77 -1.76 -10.99
N PRO A 23 -14.57 -0.69 -10.78
CA PRO A 23 -14.13 0.48 -10.02
C PRO A 23 -13.67 0.09 -8.60
N ALA A 24 -12.70 0.83 -8.06
CA ALA A 24 -12.14 0.58 -6.73
C ALA A 24 -13.20 0.47 -5.63
N GLU A 25 -14.21 1.35 -5.66
CA GLU A 25 -15.32 1.34 -4.69
C GLU A 25 -16.09 0.01 -4.70
N VAL A 26 -16.35 -0.55 -5.88
CA VAL A 26 -17.05 -1.85 -6.03
C VAL A 26 -16.21 -2.97 -5.42
N VAL A 27 -14.89 -2.98 -5.67
CA VAL A 27 -13.99 -3.99 -5.13
C VAL A 27 -13.88 -3.88 -3.60
N ILE A 28 -13.76 -2.67 -3.06
CA ILE A 28 -13.72 -2.42 -1.61
C ILE A 28 -15.03 -2.88 -0.95
N LYS A 29 -16.19 -2.56 -1.54
CA LYS A 29 -17.50 -2.98 -1.04
C LYS A 29 -17.65 -4.49 -1.05
N ALA A 30 -17.23 -5.16 -2.14
CA ALA A 30 -17.26 -6.61 -2.27
C ALA A 30 -16.36 -7.28 -1.23
N TRP A 31 -15.13 -6.79 -1.04
CA TRP A 31 -14.23 -7.26 0.02
C TRP A 31 -14.90 -7.13 1.39
N GLY A 32 -15.52 -5.99 1.71
CA GLY A 32 -16.23 -5.81 2.97
C GLY A 32 -17.38 -6.81 3.15
N ALA A 33 -18.16 -7.08 2.11
CA ALA A 33 -19.26 -8.06 2.16
C ALA A 33 -18.75 -9.49 2.45
N ALA A 34 -17.63 -9.87 1.84
CA ALA A 34 -16.98 -11.16 2.07
C ALA A 34 -16.33 -11.28 3.47
N ASN A 35 -15.83 -10.17 4.01
CA ASN A 35 -15.13 -10.13 5.30
C ASN A 35 -16.07 -9.65 6.41
N ARG A 36 -17.07 -10.49 6.75
CA ARG A 36 -18.11 -10.18 7.75
C ARG A 36 -17.58 -9.86 9.14
N TYR A 37 -16.41 -10.38 9.49
CA TYR A 37 -15.73 -10.11 10.76
C TYR A 37 -15.09 -8.71 10.84
N ALA A 38 -14.88 -8.04 9.70
CA ALA A 38 -14.35 -6.69 9.68
C ALA A 38 -15.43 -5.71 10.14
N GLY A 39 -15.21 -5.06 11.29
CA GLY A 39 -16.08 -4.00 11.80
C GLY A 39 -16.03 -2.73 10.95
N SER A 40 -16.87 -1.74 11.26
CA SER A 40 -16.91 -0.46 10.54
C SER A 40 -15.56 0.26 10.52
N GLY A 41 -14.85 0.28 11.65
CA GLY A 41 -13.51 0.86 11.76
C GLY A 41 -12.46 0.12 10.92
N ASP A 42 -12.52 -1.21 10.86
CA ASP A 42 -11.61 -2.01 10.04
C ASP A 42 -11.85 -1.74 8.54
N ARG A 43 -13.12 -1.69 8.13
CA ARG A 43 -13.51 -1.39 6.74
C ARG A 43 -13.06 0.00 6.32
N ARG A 44 -13.27 0.99 7.18
CA ARG A 44 -12.81 2.36 6.96
C ARG A 44 -11.28 2.39 6.79
N ALA A 45 -10.54 1.78 7.71
CA ALA A 45 -9.07 1.79 7.66
C ALA A 45 -8.51 1.14 6.39
N VAL A 46 -9.10 0.01 5.94
CA VAL A 46 -8.70 -0.64 4.69
C VAL A 46 -9.04 0.24 3.49
N ALA A 47 -10.25 0.81 3.43
CA ALA A 47 -10.65 1.71 2.35
C ALA A 47 -9.75 2.95 2.26
N GLU A 48 -9.46 3.59 3.40
CA GLU A 48 -8.57 4.76 3.47
C GLU A 48 -7.18 4.44 2.94
N ARG A 49 -6.60 3.30 3.34
CA ARG A 49 -5.30 2.85 2.83
C ARG A 49 -5.34 2.60 1.31
N VAL A 50 -6.36 1.91 0.82
CA VAL A 50 -6.51 1.63 -0.62
C VAL A 50 -6.59 2.94 -1.41
N TYR A 51 -7.41 3.90 -0.99
CA TYR A 51 -7.52 5.18 -1.68
C TYR A 51 -6.26 6.04 -1.58
N GLN A 52 -5.58 6.04 -0.42
CA GLN A 52 -4.29 6.72 -0.25
C GLN A 52 -3.27 6.17 -1.26
N VAL A 53 -3.16 4.85 -1.36
CA VAL A 53 -2.26 4.17 -2.31
C VAL A 53 -2.62 4.51 -3.76
N LEU A 54 -3.90 4.43 -4.14
CA LEU A 54 -4.32 4.69 -5.52
C LEU A 54 -4.01 6.11 -5.97
N ARG A 55 -4.13 7.11 -5.07
CA ARG A 55 -3.80 8.51 -5.39
C ARG A 55 -2.31 8.74 -5.64
N ALA A 56 -1.45 7.99 -4.97
CA ALA A 56 0.01 8.10 -5.09
C ALA A 56 0.62 6.96 -5.93
N ARG A 57 -0.19 6.23 -6.71
CA ARG A 57 0.24 4.97 -7.33
C ARG A 57 1.49 5.13 -8.18
N GLY A 58 1.54 6.15 -9.06
CA GLY A 58 2.69 6.38 -9.95
C GLY A 58 3.99 6.56 -9.16
N ARG A 59 3.98 7.48 -8.18
CA ARG A 59 5.07 7.70 -7.24
C ARG A 59 5.49 6.43 -6.50
N LEU A 60 4.53 5.67 -5.96
CA LEU A 60 4.80 4.45 -5.19
C LEU A 60 5.40 3.34 -6.05
N VAL A 61 4.90 3.15 -7.28
CA VAL A 61 5.45 2.19 -8.24
C VAL A 61 6.91 2.54 -8.54
N ALA A 62 7.17 3.81 -8.81
CA ALA A 62 8.52 4.27 -9.09
C ALA A 62 9.43 4.08 -7.85
N ALA A 63 8.98 4.50 -6.67
CA ALA A 63 9.69 4.35 -5.39
C ALA A 63 9.99 2.88 -5.04
N MET A 64 9.12 1.94 -5.42
CA MET A 64 9.28 0.51 -5.15
C MET A 64 9.92 -0.28 -6.30
N GLY A 65 10.55 0.39 -7.26
CA GLY A 65 11.35 -0.25 -8.33
C GLY A 65 10.49 -0.82 -9.45
N GLY A 66 9.41 -0.14 -9.82
CA GLY A 66 8.48 -0.54 -10.88
C GLY A 66 7.48 -1.63 -10.46
N ARG A 67 7.49 -2.05 -9.19
CA ARG A 67 6.55 -3.04 -8.68
C ARG A 67 5.16 -2.44 -8.45
N GLU A 68 4.16 -3.08 -9.02
CA GLU A 68 2.76 -2.64 -8.95
C GLU A 68 1.86 -3.56 -8.13
N ASP A 69 2.42 -4.61 -7.52
CA ASP A 69 1.67 -5.50 -6.62
C ASP A 69 1.21 -4.75 -5.35
N GLY A 70 0.05 -5.12 -4.84
CA GLY A 70 -0.57 -4.46 -3.69
C GLY A 70 0.31 -4.43 -2.45
N ARG A 71 1.18 -5.44 -2.27
CA ARG A 71 2.16 -5.46 -1.19
C ARG A 71 3.22 -4.37 -1.38
N ALA A 72 3.85 -4.27 -2.55
CA ALA A 72 4.81 -3.20 -2.84
C ALA A 72 4.20 -1.83 -2.57
N LEU A 73 2.98 -1.60 -3.06
CA LEU A 73 2.30 -0.33 -2.90
C LEU A 73 1.99 0.00 -1.44
N VAL A 74 1.54 -0.98 -0.64
CA VAL A 74 1.28 -0.78 0.79
C VAL A 74 2.57 -0.51 1.57
N VAL A 75 3.64 -1.25 1.28
CA VAL A 75 4.96 -1.03 1.90
C VAL A 75 5.50 0.35 1.55
N GLY A 76 5.43 0.73 0.27
CA GLY A 76 5.81 2.05 -0.19
C GLY A 76 5.00 3.16 0.48
N ALA A 77 3.68 2.98 0.63
CA ALA A 77 2.84 3.97 1.32
C ALA A 77 3.25 4.18 2.79
N LEU A 78 3.61 3.11 3.50
CA LEU A 78 4.10 3.23 4.89
C LEU A 78 5.41 4.04 4.96
N ALA A 79 6.34 3.79 4.04
CA ALA A 79 7.63 4.47 4.05
C ALA A 79 7.54 5.92 3.57
N PHE A 80 6.77 6.17 2.52
CA PHE A 80 6.88 7.39 1.71
C PHE A 80 5.70 8.35 1.87
N LEU A 81 4.56 7.87 2.37
CA LEU A 81 3.40 8.73 2.69
C LEU A 81 3.23 8.89 4.19
N ASP A 82 3.37 7.78 4.92
CA ASP A 82 3.23 7.78 6.39
C ASP A 82 4.56 8.10 7.10
N ASN A 83 5.69 8.16 6.38
CA ASN A 83 7.04 8.46 6.88
C ASN A 83 7.48 7.55 8.04
N LEU A 84 7.04 6.28 8.04
CA LEU A 84 7.46 5.30 9.04
C LEU A 84 8.90 4.86 8.81
N SER A 85 9.63 4.67 9.90
CA SER A 85 10.96 4.08 9.89
C SER A 85 10.92 2.62 9.42
N LEU A 86 12.06 2.11 8.94
CA LEU A 86 12.17 0.72 8.53
C LEU A 86 11.77 -0.24 9.67
N GLU A 87 12.16 0.07 10.91
CA GLU A 87 11.88 -0.73 12.10
C GLU A 87 10.36 -0.80 12.40
N GLU A 88 9.66 0.33 12.29
CA GLU A 88 8.19 0.38 12.45
C GLU A 88 7.47 -0.43 11.36
N ILE A 89 7.96 -0.37 10.11
CA ILE A 89 7.41 -1.14 9.00
C ILE A 89 7.65 -2.64 9.21
N GLU A 90 8.84 -3.03 9.70
CA GLU A 90 9.17 -4.42 10.02
C GLU A 90 8.28 -4.96 11.15
N ALA A 91 8.00 -4.17 12.18
CA ALA A 91 7.09 -4.55 13.26
C ALA A 91 5.66 -4.83 12.74
N LEU A 92 5.22 -4.11 11.70
CA LEU A 92 3.93 -4.33 11.02
C LEU A 92 3.94 -5.52 10.05
N HIS A 93 5.12 -6.07 9.73
CA HIS A 93 5.34 -7.18 8.79
C HIS A 93 5.92 -8.43 9.47
N SER A 94 5.61 -8.68 10.75
CA SER A 94 6.13 -9.87 11.46
C SER A 94 5.65 -11.21 10.88
N GLY A 95 4.55 -11.21 10.10
CA GLY A 95 3.89 -12.42 9.62
C GLY A 95 3.03 -13.13 10.66
N GLU A 96 2.89 -12.56 11.86
CA GLU A 96 2.06 -13.13 12.92
C GLU A 96 0.55 -12.93 12.65
N GLY A 97 -0.24 -13.95 13.00
CA GLY A 97 -1.68 -13.95 12.80
C GLY A 97 -2.06 -13.79 11.32
N TYR A 98 -2.77 -12.71 11.00
CA TYR A 98 -3.18 -12.36 9.63
C TYR A 98 -2.34 -11.20 9.04
N GLY A 99 -1.20 -10.89 9.66
CA GLY A 99 -0.28 -9.85 9.18
C GLY A 99 0.48 -10.26 7.92
N PRO A 100 1.01 -9.28 7.16
CA PRO A 100 1.85 -9.56 6.01
C PRO A 100 3.18 -10.19 6.44
N ARG A 101 3.76 -11.02 5.55
CA ARG A 101 5.06 -11.67 5.77
C ARG A 101 6.20 -10.66 5.96
N PRO A 102 7.30 -11.03 6.63
CA PRO A 102 8.51 -10.23 6.74
C PRO A 102 8.96 -9.58 5.44
N LEU A 103 9.53 -8.38 5.54
CA LEU A 103 10.05 -7.67 4.38
C LEU A 103 11.10 -8.52 3.67
N SER A 104 11.09 -8.45 2.34
CA SER A 104 12.15 -9.01 1.50
C SER A 104 13.39 -8.11 1.53
N LYS A 105 14.55 -8.66 1.11
CA LYS A 105 15.77 -7.85 0.95
C LYS A 105 15.58 -6.70 -0.03
N GLN A 106 14.81 -6.92 -1.09
CA GLN A 106 14.49 -5.90 -2.09
C GLN A 106 13.65 -4.77 -1.49
N GLU A 107 12.61 -5.09 -0.71
CA GLU A 107 11.76 -4.09 -0.05
C GLU A 107 12.59 -3.21 0.92
N ARG A 108 13.45 -3.82 1.73
CA ARG A 108 14.36 -3.07 2.62
C ARG A 108 15.28 -2.14 1.83
N ALA A 109 15.87 -2.63 0.75
CA ALA A 109 16.78 -1.84 -0.08
C ALA A 109 16.07 -0.63 -0.71
N ARG A 110 14.82 -0.78 -1.16
CA ARG A 110 14.02 0.35 -1.70
C ARG A 110 13.67 1.37 -0.63
N ILE A 111 13.24 0.93 0.56
CA ILE A 111 12.95 1.83 1.68
C ILE A 111 14.20 2.62 2.08
N ALA A 112 15.36 1.95 2.18
CA ALA A 112 16.63 2.58 2.55
C ALA A 112 17.19 3.53 1.48
N ALA A 113 16.95 3.26 0.20
CA ALA A 113 17.35 4.14 -0.90
C ALA A 113 16.53 5.45 -0.96
N GLY A 114 15.32 5.45 -0.39
CA GLY A 114 14.43 6.61 -0.41
C GLY A 114 13.83 6.90 -1.78
N GLU A 115 13.20 8.07 -1.91
CA GLU A 115 12.62 8.56 -3.17
C GLU A 115 13.64 9.26 -4.09
N GLY A 116 14.88 9.45 -3.62
CA GLY A 116 15.86 10.35 -4.25
C GLY A 116 16.39 9.91 -5.63
N ASP A 117 16.00 8.73 -6.10
CA ASP A 117 16.38 8.19 -7.43
C ASP A 117 15.20 8.16 -8.41
N LEU A 118 14.12 8.91 -8.11
CA LEU A 118 12.94 8.99 -8.95
C LEU A 118 13.06 10.15 -9.94
N PRO A 119 12.81 9.91 -11.25
CA PRO A 119 12.76 11.00 -12.21
C PRO A 119 11.70 12.02 -11.80
N GLU A 120 11.98 13.30 -12.01
CA GLU A 120 11.17 14.46 -11.62
C GLU A 120 9.69 14.35 -12.04
N THR A 121 9.40 13.58 -13.09
CA THR A 121 8.06 13.19 -13.56
C THR A 121 7.25 12.33 -12.58
N ALA A 122 7.85 11.85 -11.49
CA ALA A 122 7.20 11.09 -10.41
C ALA A 122 6.61 11.98 -9.31
N ALA A 123 6.94 13.28 -9.29
CA ALA A 123 6.12 14.25 -8.61
C ALA A 123 4.82 14.35 -9.40
N ASP A 124 3.67 14.06 -8.79
CA ASP A 124 2.34 14.11 -9.42
C ASP A 124 1.90 15.56 -9.80
N LEU A 125 2.87 16.43 -10.15
CA LEU A 125 2.72 17.82 -10.56
C LEU A 125 3.16 17.97 -12.02
N PRO A 126 2.32 18.57 -12.88
CA PRO A 126 2.75 18.92 -14.22
C PRO A 126 3.78 20.06 -14.18
N ALA A 127 4.72 20.05 -15.14
CA ALA A 127 5.87 20.96 -15.20
C ALA A 127 5.54 22.48 -15.21
N PHE A 128 4.28 22.86 -15.43
CA PHE A 128 3.85 24.26 -15.37
C PHE A 128 3.53 24.76 -13.95
N VAL A 129 3.57 23.88 -12.94
CA VAL A 129 3.22 24.19 -11.54
C VAL A 129 4.47 24.42 -10.67
N VAL A 130 5.68 24.19 -11.20
CA VAL A 130 6.98 24.35 -10.51
C VAL A 130 7.68 25.63 -10.97
#